data_AF-A0A7T4YH15-F1
#
_entry.id   AF-A0A7T4YH15-F1
#
_cell.length_a   1.000
_cell.length_b   1.000
_cell.length_c   1.000
_cell.angle_alpha   90.00
_cell.angle_beta   90.00
_cell.angle_gamma   90.00
#
_symmetry.space_group_name_H-M   'P 1'
#
loop_
_entity.id
_entity.type
_entity.pdbx_description
1 polymer ?
#
loop_
_entity_poly.entity_id
_entity_poly.type
_entity_poly.pdbx_seq_one_letter_code
_entity_poly.pdbx_strand_id
1 'polypeptide(L)'
;MKKYFVSSLAVFLMLGLAWFGLQTEVGADEISDNMKAKVGKRAPDFKLRDTVSGKLVSLDQFRDKKVVVMTFQSFNCPWDRYREEGGYQRVLNKLAKKYEPRDVQFIAINSNYNEPANEISVYAKESEIPYPVLKDSDNIVADEYGGRTTPHFYVINKEGILEYMGGFEKAPNTPEQCGNMNEQYLVPVLDAVLVNKMPPYKVTKSKGCSIKREKR
;
A
#
# COMPACT_ATOMS: atom_id res chain seq x y z
N MET A 1 -61.84 -38.72 -19.10
CA MET A 1 -62.48 -38.47 -20.42
C MET A 1 -62.44 -36.95 -20.61
N LYS A 2 -61.76 -36.32 -21.57
CA LYS A 2 -61.46 -36.65 -22.97
C LYS A 2 -60.00 -36.29 -23.31
N LYS A 3 -59.40 -37.11 -24.16
CA LYS A 3 -58.15 -36.86 -24.87
C LYS A 3 -58.44 -35.93 -26.05
N TYR A 4 -57.57 -34.96 -26.33
CA TYR A 4 -57.42 -34.41 -27.68
C TYR A 4 -55.94 -34.33 -28.03
N PHE A 5 -55.66 -34.90 -29.18
CA PHE A 5 -54.40 -35.05 -29.89
C PHE A 5 -54.34 -33.99 -31.00
N VAL A 6 -53.21 -33.93 -31.71
CA VAL A 6 -52.90 -33.19 -32.96
C VAL A 6 -52.12 -31.88 -32.66
N SER A 7 -50.78 -31.89 -32.68
CA SER A 7 -49.88 -31.89 -33.86
C SER A 7 -50.06 -30.65 -34.74
N SER A 8 -49.13 -29.69 -34.67
CA SER A 8 -48.63 -29.06 -35.89
C SER A 8 -47.29 -28.38 -35.69
N LEU A 9 -46.48 -28.55 -36.72
CA LEU A 9 -45.11 -28.17 -36.94
C LEU A 9 -44.99 -26.64 -37.10
N ALA A 10 -44.05 -25.99 -36.42
CA ALA A 10 -43.53 -24.69 -36.83
C ALA A 10 -42.07 -24.57 -36.39
N VAL A 11 -41.17 -25.04 -37.25
CA VAL A 11 -39.75 -24.74 -37.24
C VAL A 11 -39.61 -23.28 -37.67
N PHE A 12 -39.23 -22.39 -36.75
CA PHE A 12 -38.70 -21.07 -37.09
C PHE A 12 -37.22 -21.03 -36.73
N LEU A 13 -36.41 -21.32 -37.75
CA LEU A 13 -35.02 -20.91 -37.84
C LEU A 13 -34.99 -19.37 -37.84
N MET A 14 -34.54 -18.77 -36.74
CA MET A 14 -34.02 -17.42 -36.74
C MET A 14 -32.54 -17.45 -36.37
N LEU A 15 -31.73 -17.28 -37.42
CA LEU A 15 -30.33 -16.88 -37.38
C LEU A 15 -30.24 -15.54 -36.63
N GLY A 16 -29.79 -15.58 -35.38
CA GLY A 16 -29.43 -14.42 -34.59
C GLY A 16 -27.96 -14.49 -34.20
N LEU A 17 -27.09 -14.04 -35.10
CA LEU A 17 -25.70 -13.69 -34.79
C LEU A 17 -25.72 -12.56 -33.76
N ALA A 18 -25.47 -12.88 -32.49
CA ALA A 18 -25.08 -11.90 -31.50
C ALA A 18 -23.92 -12.48 -30.69
N TRP A 19 -22.75 -12.21 -31.25
CA TRP A 19 -21.42 -12.33 -30.68
C TRP A 19 -21.35 -11.54 -29.37
N PHE A 20 -21.91 -12.06 -28.29
CA PHE A 20 -21.74 -11.46 -26.96
C PHE A 20 -20.47 -12.02 -26.31
N GLY A 21 -19.35 -11.79 -26.98
CA GLY A 21 -18.05 -11.77 -26.34
C GLY A 21 -17.97 -10.47 -25.55
N LEU A 22 -18.36 -10.50 -24.28
CA LEU A 22 -17.88 -9.52 -23.32
C LEU A 22 -16.82 -10.23 -22.50
N GLN A 23 -15.61 -10.26 -23.07
CA GLN A 23 -14.39 -10.51 -22.33
C GLN A 23 -14.40 -9.59 -21.11
N THR A 24 -14.36 -10.21 -19.94
CA THR A 24 -13.97 -9.53 -18.72
C THR A 24 -12.53 -9.07 -18.90
N GLU A 25 -12.30 -7.82 -19.30
CA GLU A 25 -11.02 -7.15 -19.07
C GLU A 25 -10.93 -6.82 -17.57
N VAL A 26 -10.79 -7.87 -16.76
CA VAL A 26 -10.09 -7.71 -15.48
C VAL A 26 -8.64 -7.53 -15.88
N GLY A 27 -8.19 -6.27 -15.90
CA GLY A 27 -6.77 -5.95 -15.91
C GLY A 27 -6.13 -6.64 -14.71
N ALA A 28 -5.60 -7.84 -14.94
CA ALA A 28 -4.70 -8.54 -14.05
C ALA A 28 -3.39 -7.75 -14.06
N ASP A 29 -3.39 -6.67 -13.30
CA ASP A 29 -2.21 -5.97 -12.82
C ASP A 29 -1.24 -7.04 -12.31
N GLU A 30 -0.15 -7.27 -13.03
CA GLU A 30 0.80 -8.35 -12.79
C GLU A 30 1.11 -8.47 -11.29
N ILE A 31 0.61 -9.54 -10.68
CA ILE A 31 0.99 -9.93 -9.34
C ILE A 31 2.42 -10.44 -9.52
N SER A 32 3.39 -9.75 -8.91
CA SER A 32 4.75 -10.27 -8.78
C SER A 32 4.66 -11.72 -8.29
N ASP A 33 5.22 -12.66 -9.04
CA ASP A 33 5.23 -14.10 -8.71
C ASP A 33 5.81 -14.36 -7.29
N ASN A 34 6.49 -13.37 -6.71
CA ASN A 34 7.11 -13.42 -5.38
C ASN A 34 6.32 -12.69 -4.28
N MET A 35 5.13 -12.15 -4.54
CA MET A 35 4.33 -11.45 -3.52
C MET A 35 3.83 -12.42 -2.44
N LYS A 36 4.29 -12.20 -1.20
CA LYS A 36 3.93 -12.98 0.00
C LYS A 36 2.91 -12.28 0.87
N ALA A 37 2.95 -10.95 0.94
CA ALA A 37 2.05 -10.16 1.77
C ALA A 37 0.60 -10.29 1.30
N LYS A 38 -0.30 -10.63 2.22
CA LYS A 38 -1.74 -10.75 1.96
C LYS A 38 -2.51 -10.19 3.15
N VAL A 39 -3.51 -9.35 2.90
CA VAL A 39 -4.35 -8.82 3.97
C VAL A 39 -5.06 -9.96 4.70
N GLY A 40 -5.11 -9.89 6.03
CA GLY A 40 -5.60 -10.96 6.91
C GLY A 40 -4.60 -12.10 7.14
N LYS A 41 -3.36 -11.99 6.65
CA LYS A 41 -2.27 -12.95 6.93
C LYS A 41 -1.12 -12.25 7.66
N ARG A 42 -0.24 -13.05 8.26
CA ARG A 42 0.98 -12.53 8.89
C ARG A 42 1.83 -11.81 7.85
N ALA A 43 2.24 -10.58 8.18
CA ALA A 43 3.10 -9.78 7.33
C ALA A 43 4.50 -10.43 7.21
N PRO A 44 5.14 -10.45 6.02
CA PRO A 44 6.50 -10.94 5.86
C PRO A 44 7.48 -10.14 6.74
N ASP A 45 8.35 -10.82 7.50
CA ASP A 45 9.39 -10.12 8.24
C ASP A 45 10.48 -9.62 7.29
N PHE A 46 11.24 -8.62 7.73
CA PHE A 46 12.38 -8.09 7.00
C PHE A 46 13.49 -7.72 7.98
N LYS A 47 14.72 -7.57 7.49
CA LYS A 47 15.81 -7.01 8.28
C LYS A 47 16.63 -6.07 7.41
N LEU A 48 16.41 -4.78 7.60
CA LEU A 48 17.01 -3.72 6.78
C LEU A 48 17.83 -2.77 7.66
N ARG A 49 18.76 -2.06 7.04
CA ARG A 49 19.57 -1.05 7.74
C ARG A 49 18.83 0.28 7.74
N ASP A 50 18.69 0.88 8.91
CA ASP A 50 18.25 2.25 9.06
C ASP A 50 19.36 3.20 8.57
N THR A 51 19.01 4.11 7.67
CA THR A 51 19.95 5.03 7.01
C THR A 51 20.46 6.11 7.96
N VAL A 52 19.73 6.41 9.04
CA VAL A 52 20.11 7.44 10.02
C VAL A 52 20.99 6.85 11.13
N SER A 53 20.50 5.82 11.82
CA SER A 53 21.23 5.23 12.95
C SER A 53 22.25 4.16 12.55
N GLY A 54 22.18 3.64 11.33
CA GLY A 54 23.01 2.52 10.85
C GLY A 54 22.64 1.16 11.47
N LYS A 55 21.66 1.10 12.37
CA LYS A 55 21.23 -0.15 13.05
C LYS A 55 20.41 -1.03 12.11
N LEU A 56 20.42 -2.33 12.37
CA LEU A 56 19.51 -3.27 11.72
C LEU A 56 18.15 -3.22 12.41
N VAL A 57 17.12 -2.97 11.63
CA VAL A 57 15.73 -2.92 12.04
C VAL A 57 14.96 -4.06 11.38
N SER A 58 14.16 -4.78 12.16
CA SER A 58 13.22 -5.77 11.66
C SER A 58 11.80 -5.46 12.07
N LEU A 59 10.81 -5.95 11.31
CA LEU A 59 9.40 -5.77 11.68
C LEU A 59 9.13 -6.40 13.06
N ASP A 60 9.75 -7.55 13.29
CA ASP A 60 9.62 -8.34 14.51
C ASP A 60 10.07 -7.64 15.81
N GLN A 61 10.87 -6.58 15.69
CA GLN A 61 11.27 -5.73 16.82
C GLN A 61 10.10 -4.91 17.40
N PHE A 62 9.02 -4.73 16.65
CA PHE A 62 7.89 -3.87 17.02
C PHE A 62 6.66 -4.64 17.50
N ARG A 63 6.82 -5.89 17.95
CA ARG A 63 5.73 -6.72 18.49
C ARG A 63 5.12 -6.18 19.79
N ASP A 64 5.80 -5.28 20.47
CA ASP A 64 5.29 -4.55 21.63
C ASP A 64 4.29 -3.44 21.22
N LYS A 65 4.29 -3.03 19.95
CA LYS A 65 3.42 -1.98 19.42
C LYS A 65 2.04 -2.51 19.10
N LYS A 66 1.03 -1.65 19.28
CA LYS A 66 -0.36 -2.00 18.90
C LYS A 66 -0.54 -2.02 17.40
N VAL A 67 0.14 -1.12 16.69
CA VAL A 67 0.08 -0.99 15.24
C VAL A 67 1.45 -0.62 14.68
N VAL A 68 1.82 -1.23 13.55
CA VAL A 68 2.95 -0.80 12.73
C VAL A 68 2.42 -0.29 11.39
N VAL A 69 2.85 0.90 11.00
CA VAL A 69 2.59 1.52 9.70
C VAL A 69 3.87 1.48 8.89
N MET A 70 3.94 0.56 7.95
CA MET A 70 5.07 0.46 7.02
C MET A 70 4.71 1.14 5.70
N THR A 71 5.62 1.95 5.16
CA THR A 71 5.39 2.67 3.90
C THR A 71 6.59 2.50 2.97
N PHE A 72 6.35 2.11 1.71
CA PHE A 72 7.37 2.29 0.67
C PHE A 72 7.39 3.76 0.26
N GLN A 73 8.53 4.43 0.41
CA GLN A 73 8.66 5.87 0.15
C GLN A 73 9.91 6.20 -0.68
N SER A 74 9.79 7.21 -1.53
CA SER A 74 10.89 7.81 -2.28
C SER A 74 11.15 9.22 -1.81
N PHE A 75 12.40 9.58 -1.55
CA PHE A 75 12.76 10.93 -1.11
C PHE A 75 13.10 11.85 -2.29
N ASN A 76 13.01 11.33 -3.51
CA ASN A 76 13.09 12.09 -4.76
C ASN A 76 11.72 12.25 -5.46
N CYS A 77 10.67 11.54 -5.02
CA CYS A 77 9.34 11.64 -5.62
C CYS A 77 8.56 12.88 -5.12
N PRO A 78 7.94 13.69 -6.01
CA PRO A 78 7.20 14.88 -5.60
C PRO A 78 5.98 14.59 -4.72
N TRP A 79 5.42 13.38 -4.79
CA TRP A 79 4.29 12.94 -3.94
C TRP A 79 4.72 12.66 -2.50
N ASP A 80 5.95 12.17 -2.29
CA ASP A 80 6.46 11.82 -0.97
C ASP A 80 7.19 12.98 -0.31
N ARG A 81 7.98 13.74 -1.06
CA ARG A 81 8.87 14.77 -0.52
C ARG A 81 8.15 15.78 0.38
N TYR A 82 8.87 16.23 1.40
CA TYR A 82 8.45 17.30 2.28
C TYR A 82 8.45 18.59 1.47
N ARG A 83 7.26 19.16 1.28
CA ARG A 83 7.08 20.47 0.67
C ARG A 83 6.13 21.25 1.56
N GLU A 84 6.40 22.53 1.75
CA GLU A 84 5.49 23.39 2.52
C GLU A 84 4.09 23.38 1.89
N GLU A 85 4.05 23.45 0.55
CA GLU A 85 2.83 23.44 -0.25
C GLU A 85 2.23 22.04 -0.45
N GLY A 86 2.97 20.94 -0.27
CA GLY A 86 2.46 19.60 -0.59
C GLY A 86 3.28 18.40 -0.10
N GLY A 87 2.92 17.22 -0.61
CA GLY A 87 3.63 15.97 -0.37
C GLY A 87 3.33 15.29 0.98
N TYR A 88 3.48 13.97 0.99
CA TYR A 88 3.06 13.15 2.12
C TYR A 88 3.99 13.24 3.33
N GLN A 89 5.31 13.51 3.18
CA GLN A 89 6.23 13.54 4.33
C GLN A 89 5.79 14.52 5.42
N ARG A 90 5.28 15.70 5.03
CA ARG A 90 4.74 16.71 5.96
C ARG A 90 3.60 16.15 6.82
N VAL A 91 2.69 15.41 6.18
CA VAL A 91 1.52 14.83 6.83
C VAL A 91 1.92 13.63 7.69
N LEU A 92 2.82 12.79 7.19
CA LEU A 92 3.30 11.59 7.88
C LEU A 92 4.11 11.92 9.12
N ASN A 93 4.95 12.96 9.11
CA ASN A 93 5.67 13.40 10.32
C ASN A 93 4.69 13.81 11.44
N LYS A 94 3.66 14.58 11.10
CA LYS A 94 2.62 14.99 12.06
C LYS A 94 1.81 13.78 12.55
N LEU A 95 1.48 12.87 11.65
CA LEU A 95 0.70 11.67 11.97
C LEU A 95 1.49 10.73 12.89
N ALA A 96 2.76 10.47 12.59
CA ALA A 96 3.61 9.66 13.43
C ALA A 96 3.71 10.23 14.86
N LYS A 97 3.99 11.53 15.00
CA LYS A 97 4.02 12.20 16.32
C LYS A 97 2.67 12.12 17.07
N LYS A 98 1.54 12.24 16.36
CA LYS A 98 0.19 12.14 16.94
C LYS A 98 -0.12 10.72 17.46
N TYR A 99 0.36 9.70 16.77
CA TYR A 99 0.00 8.31 17.03
C TYR A 99 1.04 7.52 17.84
N GLU A 100 2.27 8.03 17.97
CA GLU A 100 3.30 7.47 18.85
C GLU A 100 2.82 7.20 20.29
N PRO A 101 2.17 8.15 21.00
CA PRO A 101 1.69 7.90 22.37
C PRO A 101 0.52 6.91 22.45
N ARG A 102 0.02 6.44 21.29
CA ARG A 102 -1.02 5.40 21.19
C ARG A 102 -0.43 4.02 20.82
N ASP A 103 0.89 3.85 20.95
CA ASP A 103 1.65 2.65 20.59
C ASP A 103 1.62 2.32 19.08
N VAL A 104 1.68 3.35 18.22
CA VAL A 104 1.83 3.18 16.78
C VAL A 104 3.27 3.46 16.35
N GLN A 105 3.88 2.50 15.68
CA GLN A 105 5.20 2.66 15.06
C GLN A 105 5.06 2.95 13.57
N PHE A 106 5.69 4.01 13.09
CA PHE A 106 5.87 4.23 11.65
C PHE A 106 7.22 3.70 11.18
N ILE A 107 7.31 3.23 9.93
CA ILE A 107 8.55 2.79 9.29
C ILE A 107 8.47 3.20 7.81
N ALA A 108 9.50 3.88 7.32
CA ALA A 108 9.68 4.09 5.88
C ALA A 108 10.70 3.11 5.32
N ILE A 109 10.40 2.52 4.15
CA ILE A 109 11.32 1.68 3.40
C ILE A 109 11.52 2.31 2.02
N ASN A 110 12.77 2.59 1.68
CA ASN A 110 13.15 3.03 0.35
C ASN A 110 13.72 1.86 -0.44
N SER A 111 13.04 1.52 -1.53
CA SER A 111 13.43 0.44 -2.46
C SER A 111 13.81 0.99 -3.84
N ASN A 112 14.26 2.24 -3.94
CA ASN A 112 14.67 2.81 -5.24
C ASN A 112 16.18 2.64 -5.45
N TYR A 113 16.64 1.94 -6.49
CA TYR A 113 18.08 1.73 -6.71
C TYR A 113 18.87 3.04 -6.88
N ASN A 114 18.21 4.06 -7.42
CA ASN A 114 18.78 5.37 -7.72
C ASN A 114 18.74 6.37 -6.55
N GLU A 115 18.47 5.91 -5.33
CA GLU A 115 18.47 6.73 -4.11
C GLU A 115 19.45 6.14 -3.09
N PRO A 116 20.70 6.60 -3.02
CA PRO A 116 21.70 6.01 -2.15
C PRO A 116 21.43 6.33 -0.67
N ALA A 117 21.83 5.42 0.21
CA ALA A 117 21.48 5.48 1.64
C ALA A 117 22.00 6.76 2.36
N ASN A 118 23.12 7.33 1.92
CA ASN A 118 23.67 8.58 2.46
C ASN A 118 22.77 9.78 2.15
N GLU A 119 22.24 9.89 0.92
CA GLU A 119 21.31 10.97 0.54
C GLU A 119 19.99 10.85 1.32
N ILE A 120 19.49 9.62 1.46
CA ILE A 120 18.31 9.33 2.27
C ILE A 120 18.53 9.75 3.73
N SER A 121 19.71 9.45 4.29
CA SER A 121 20.08 9.83 5.66
C SER A 121 20.08 11.35 5.87
N VAL A 122 20.66 12.10 4.91
CA VAL A 122 20.67 13.57 4.94
C VAL A 122 19.25 14.09 4.91
N TYR A 123 18.44 13.65 3.94
CA TYR A 123 17.06 14.06 3.79
C TYR A 123 16.23 13.77 5.05
N ALA A 124 16.38 12.58 5.64
CA ALA A 124 15.64 12.16 6.84
C ALA A 124 15.97 13.04 8.05
N LYS A 125 17.23 13.48 8.19
CA LYS A 125 17.67 14.40 9.24
C LYS A 125 17.13 15.81 9.01
N GLU A 126 17.27 16.34 7.80
CA GLU A 126 16.78 17.69 7.44
C GLU A 126 15.26 17.81 7.54
N SER A 127 14.54 16.75 7.18
CA SER A 127 13.08 16.68 7.27
C SER A 127 12.57 16.23 8.65
N GLU A 128 13.47 16.05 9.64
CA GLU A 128 13.15 15.63 11.01
C GLU A 128 12.21 14.41 11.07
N ILE A 129 12.47 13.39 10.26
CA ILE A 129 11.63 12.19 10.20
C ILE A 129 11.70 11.46 11.55
N PRO A 130 10.58 11.31 12.28
CA PRO A 130 10.62 10.83 13.67
C PRO A 130 10.60 9.30 13.78
N TYR A 131 10.86 8.58 12.69
CA TYR A 131 10.79 7.13 12.61
C TYR A 131 11.90 6.55 11.73
N PRO A 132 12.20 5.24 11.84
CA PRO A 132 13.24 4.60 11.04
C PRO A 132 13.01 4.74 9.54
N VAL A 133 14.09 5.01 8.80
CA VAL A 133 14.10 5.11 7.34
C VAL A 133 15.06 4.07 6.80
N LEU A 134 14.50 2.96 6.34
CA LEU A 134 15.23 1.76 5.99
C LEU A 134 15.55 1.73 4.50
N LYS A 135 16.70 1.16 4.14
CA LYS A 135 17.08 0.92 2.74
C LYS A 135 16.91 -0.55 2.36
N ASP A 136 16.12 -0.79 1.33
CA ASP A 136 15.91 -2.09 0.66
C ASP A 136 16.60 -2.07 -0.72
N SER A 137 17.94 -2.15 -0.71
CA SER A 137 18.75 -2.02 -1.93
C SER A 137 18.42 -3.06 -2.98
N ASP A 138 18.13 -4.29 -2.56
CA ASP A 138 17.87 -5.40 -3.46
C ASP A 138 16.37 -5.59 -3.72
N ASN A 139 15.50 -4.62 -3.41
CA ASN A 139 14.05 -4.69 -3.65
C ASN A 139 13.34 -5.95 -3.10
N ILE A 140 13.96 -6.71 -2.20
CA ILE A 140 13.45 -8.00 -1.73
C ILE A 140 12.15 -7.74 -0.96
N VAL A 141 12.17 -6.74 -0.08
CA VAL A 141 10.98 -6.39 0.72
C VAL A 141 9.89 -5.82 -0.17
N ALA A 142 10.25 -4.98 -1.15
CA ALA A 142 9.30 -4.49 -2.14
C ALA A 142 8.68 -5.61 -2.99
N ASP A 143 9.41 -6.67 -3.32
CA ASP A 143 8.86 -7.83 -4.02
C ASP A 143 7.90 -8.62 -3.14
N GLU A 144 8.31 -8.93 -1.91
CA GLU A 144 7.49 -9.72 -0.98
C GLU A 144 6.19 -9.02 -0.59
N TYR A 145 6.21 -7.69 -0.48
CA TYR A 145 5.04 -6.89 -0.15
C TYR A 145 4.20 -6.47 -1.36
N GLY A 146 4.67 -6.69 -2.59
CA GLY A 146 3.99 -6.16 -3.77
C GLY A 146 4.05 -4.63 -3.84
N GLY A 147 5.13 -4.02 -3.37
CA GLY A 147 5.40 -2.60 -3.49
C GLY A 147 5.43 -2.16 -4.96
N ARG A 148 4.60 -1.18 -5.32
CA ARG A 148 4.45 -0.69 -6.70
C ARG A 148 4.72 0.81 -6.81
N THR A 149 4.16 1.58 -5.89
CA THR A 149 4.25 3.05 -5.89
C THR A 149 4.92 3.59 -4.64
N THR A 150 5.32 4.85 -4.69
CA THR A 150 5.78 5.63 -3.55
C THR A 150 4.92 6.92 -3.43
N PRO A 151 4.10 7.07 -2.36
CA PRO A 151 3.98 6.13 -1.25
C PRO A 151 3.11 4.89 -1.55
N HIS A 152 3.31 3.82 -0.77
CA HIS A 152 2.40 2.68 -0.65
C HIS A 152 2.40 2.19 0.81
N PHE A 153 1.23 2.19 1.45
CA PHE A 153 1.07 1.99 2.89
C PHE A 153 0.61 0.58 3.25
N TYR A 154 1.10 0.08 4.38
CA TYR A 154 0.75 -1.21 4.97
C TYR A 154 0.51 -1.01 6.46
N VAL A 155 -0.65 -1.46 6.97
CA VAL A 155 -0.97 -1.39 8.41
C VAL A 155 -0.99 -2.80 8.98
N ILE A 156 -0.19 -3.02 10.01
CA ILE A 156 0.03 -4.32 10.63
C ILE A 156 -0.42 -4.21 12.09
N ASN A 157 -1.27 -5.12 12.55
CA ASN A 157 -1.77 -5.13 13.92
C ASN A 157 -0.75 -5.77 14.90
N LYS A 158 -1.12 -5.79 16.18
CA LYS A 158 -0.29 -6.33 17.27
C LYS A 158 0.07 -7.80 17.09
N GLU A 159 -0.79 -8.59 16.46
CA GLU A 159 -0.58 -10.02 16.18
C GLU A 159 0.34 -10.26 14.96
N GLY A 160 0.80 -9.17 14.32
CA GLY A 160 1.62 -9.18 13.12
C GLY A 160 0.81 -9.46 11.85
N ILE A 161 -0.51 -9.27 11.88
CA ILE A 161 -1.39 -9.48 10.73
C ILE A 161 -1.48 -8.18 9.92
N LEU A 162 -1.32 -8.30 8.60
CA LEU A 162 -1.52 -7.20 7.67
C LEU A 162 -3.03 -6.90 7.56
N GLU A 163 -3.46 -5.76 8.08
CA GLU A 163 -4.86 -5.33 8.08
C GLU A 163 -5.22 -4.44 6.88
N TYR A 164 -4.22 -3.75 6.31
CA TYR A 164 -4.43 -2.84 5.20
C TYR A 164 -3.22 -2.75 4.28
N MET A 165 -3.48 -2.61 2.98
CA MET A 165 -2.49 -2.29 1.94
C MET A 165 -3.10 -1.29 0.94
N GLY A 166 -2.48 -0.14 0.71
CA GLY A 166 -2.97 0.82 -0.29
C GLY A 166 -2.50 2.27 -0.13
N GLY A 167 -3.34 3.21 -0.55
CA GLY A 167 -3.06 4.65 -0.50
C GLY A 167 -3.27 5.28 0.87
N PHE A 168 -2.85 6.54 1.03
CA PHE A 168 -3.19 7.34 2.23
C PHE A 168 -4.67 7.74 2.25
N GLU A 169 -5.19 8.08 1.07
CA GLU A 169 -6.48 8.67 0.79
C GLU A 169 -6.83 8.43 -0.68
N LYS A 170 -8.02 8.84 -1.12
CA LYS A 170 -8.35 8.86 -2.53
C LYS A 170 -7.33 9.70 -3.28
N ALA A 171 -6.74 9.09 -4.30
CA ALA A 171 -5.60 9.62 -5.03
C ALA A 171 -5.73 11.11 -5.40
N PRO A 172 -4.84 11.99 -4.88
CA PRO A 172 -4.85 13.42 -5.24
C PRO A 172 -4.46 13.65 -6.70
N ASN A 173 -4.84 14.80 -7.25
CA ASN A 173 -4.46 15.19 -8.62
C ASN A 173 -3.10 15.90 -8.66
N THR A 174 -2.75 16.62 -7.60
CA THR A 174 -1.43 17.28 -7.46
C THR A 174 -0.82 17.04 -6.07
N PRO A 175 0.51 17.14 -5.92
CA PRO A 175 1.16 16.96 -4.62
C PRO A 175 0.65 17.91 -3.52
N GLU A 176 0.16 19.09 -3.87
CA GLU A 176 -0.34 20.10 -2.92
C GLU A 176 -1.63 19.64 -2.21
N GLN A 177 -2.36 18.72 -2.83
CA GLN A 177 -3.58 18.12 -2.29
C GLN A 177 -3.30 16.94 -1.33
N CYS A 178 -2.05 16.46 -1.23
CA CYS A 178 -1.69 15.35 -0.35
C CYS A 178 -2.07 15.63 1.12
N GLY A 179 -2.87 14.72 1.68
CA GLY A 179 -3.39 14.76 3.05
C GLY A 179 -4.63 15.64 3.24
N ASN A 180 -5.17 16.21 2.16
CA ASN A 180 -6.29 17.14 2.18
C ASN A 180 -7.50 16.61 1.39
N MET A 181 -7.52 15.33 1.03
CA MET A 181 -8.64 14.76 0.27
C MET A 181 -9.81 14.44 1.20
N ASN A 182 -11.05 14.64 0.74
CA ASN A 182 -12.24 14.37 1.57
C ASN A 182 -12.36 12.90 1.97
N GLU A 183 -11.89 11.98 1.12
CA GLU A 183 -11.98 10.54 1.33
C GLU A 183 -10.64 10.01 1.82
N GLN A 184 -10.49 9.91 3.14
CA GLN A 184 -9.30 9.40 3.83
C GLN A 184 -9.37 7.87 4.00
N TYR A 185 -8.25 7.18 3.76
CA TYR A 185 -8.16 5.72 3.92
C TYR A 185 -7.35 5.33 5.16
N LEU A 186 -6.12 5.82 5.26
CA LEU A 186 -5.17 5.38 6.28
C LEU A 186 -5.64 5.76 7.69
N VAL A 187 -6.09 6.99 7.92
CA VAL A 187 -6.49 7.44 9.26
C VAL A 187 -7.64 6.61 9.85
N PRO A 188 -8.77 6.40 9.14
CA PRO A 188 -9.82 5.50 9.62
C PRO A 188 -9.37 4.05 9.85
N VAL A 189 -8.45 3.54 9.03
CA VAL A 189 -7.85 2.22 9.23
C VAL A 189 -7.05 2.18 10.52
N LEU A 190 -6.16 3.15 10.76
CA LEU A 190 -5.35 3.21 11.99
C LEU A 190 -6.23 3.29 13.23
N ASP A 191 -7.25 4.15 13.22
CA ASP A 191 -8.16 4.30 14.36
C ASP A 191 -8.96 3.03 14.63
N ALA A 192 -9.38 2.28 13.59
CA ALA A 192 -10.06 1.00 13.76
C ALA A 192 -9.14 -0.10 14.29
N VAL A 193 -7.96 -0.28 13.70
CA VAL A 193 -7.01 -1.33 14.09
C VAL A 193 -6.50 -1.10 15.51
N LEU A 194 -6.28 0.15 15.93
CA LEU A 194 -5.85 0.51 17.29
C LEU A 194 -6.79 0.04 18.40
N VAL A 195 -8.08 -0.10 18.08
CA VAL A 195 -9.10 -0.57 19.02
C VAL A 195 -9.60 -1.97 18.66
N ASN A 196 -8.81 -2.73 17.89
CA ASN A 196 -9.08 -4.10 17.45
C ASN A 196 -10.43 -4.25 16.72
N LYS A 197 -10.83 -3.23 15.95
CA LYS A 197 -12.01 -3.27 15.07
C LYS A 197 -11.60 -3.54 13.64
N MET A 198 -12.50 -4.15 12.88
CA MET A 198 -12.30 -4.35 11.44
C MET A 198 -12.17 -2.98 10.74
N PRO A 199 -11.08 -2.74 10.00
CA PRO A 199 -10.90 -1.47 9.32
C PRO A 199 -11.92 -1.30 8.18
N PRO A 200 -12.36 -0.06 7.89
CA PRO A 200 -13.31 0.21 6.83
C PRO A 200 -12.74 -0.08 5.43
N TYR A 201 -11.41 -0.09 5.31
CA TYR A 201 -10.68 -0.42 4.10
C TYR A 201 -9.66 -1.51 4.39
N LYS A 202 -9.54 -2.47 3.48
CA LYS A 202 -8.54 -3.54 3.53
C LYS A 202 -7.52 -3.40 2.41
N VAL A 203 -7.99 -3.09 1.20
CA VAL A 203 -7.14 -2.82 0.04
C VAL A 203 -7.69 -1.60 -0.69
N THR A 204 -6.82 -0.66 -1.04
CA THR A 204 -7.16 0.49 -1.89
C THR A 204 -6.08 0.71 -2.93
N LYS A 205 -6.37 1.52 -3.96
CA LYS A 205 -5.36 1.93 -4.92
C LYS A 205 -4.40 2.94 -4.27
N SER A 206 -3.10 2.70 -4.40
CA SER A 206 -2.08 3.71 -4.15
C SER A 206 -1.77 4.49 -5.43
N LYS A 207 -1.44 5.77 -5.30
CA LYS A 207 -0.96 6.62 -6.41
C LYS A 207 0.33 7.28 -6.00
N GLY A 208 1.32 7.25 -6.89
CA GLY A 208 2.64 7.81 -6.65
C GLY A 208 3.59 7.50 -7.79
N CYS A 209 4.87 7.82 -7.61
CA CYS A 209 5.91 7.38 -8.53
C CYS A 209 6.06 5.86 -8.47
N SER A 210 6.41 5.21 -9.58
CA SER A 210 6.77 3.78 -9.55
C SER A 210 8.03 3.56 -8.70
N ILE A 211 8.08 2.47 -7.93
CA ILE A 211 9.35 2.01 -7.33
C ILE A 211 10.37 1.75 -8.44
N LYS A 212 11.59 2.28 -8.30
CA LYS A 212 12.69 2.11 -9.24
C LYS A 212 13.46 0.86 -8.85
N ARG A 213 13.12 -0.26 -9.49
CA ARG A 213 13.69 -1.58 -9.21
C ARG A 213 15.02 -1.79 -9.94
N GLU A 214 15.92 -2.53 -9.31
CA GLU A 214 17.12 -3.08 -9.94
C GLU A 214 16.74 -3.93 -11.15
N LYS A 215 17.58 -3.88 -12.20
CA LYS A 215 17.47 -4.83 -13.30
C LYS A 215 18.07 -6.15 -12.85
N ARG A 216 17.27 -7.22 -12.84
CA ARG A 216 17.71 -8.57 -12.50
C ARG A 216 17.57 -9.49 -13.69
#